data_AF-A0A1S3DN47-F1
#
_entry.id   AF-A0A1S3DN47-F1
#
_cell.length_a   1.000
_cell.length_b   1.000
_cell.length_c   1.000
_cell.angle_alpha   90.00
_cell.angle_beta   90.00
_cell.angle_gamma   90.00
#
_symmetry.space_group_name_H-M   'P 1'
#
loop_
_entity.id
_entity.type
_entity.pdbx_description
1 polymer ?
#
loop_
_entity_poly.entity_id
_entity_poly.type
_entity_poly.pdbx_seq_one_letter_code
_entity_poly.pdbx_strand_id
1 'polypeptide(L)'
;MNQNNGTVWDMTSSMKRLQDGDKEITLKFRHSNKELSMIEATNNNTWRLIKLEGSLLIPSRKSGILNPPNAVRSQALISWGLPGSPSSMEFIIAPESKAEWPTDCSSNIPKCLQVTSHFATQQRATLKYSNLPQWLKLAVRSVFSDFVKAEGNSTMLQFSFPAKLPWTTRGICAVNSNFLLTIDNATVKSYDLKSDCYSILLADCSINSQFVMGIKKNPNFKDLLDLKLLQGTTQLTNLTISANSSLTINGFLIESTDEYVTYPANAKNDDYIFKIKKWRERMIEVDMGKTGVIIQYYGHSVVTLIDGILKGSTCGLCGDFNGEVSNELDNSGIKCGNM
;
A
#
# COMPACT_ATOMS: atom_id res chain seq x y z
N MET A 1 26.15 40.97 25.77
CA MET A 1 27.29 40.45 24.99
C MET A 1 26.75 39.96 23.65
N ASN A 2 27.25 40.53 22.56
CA ASN A 2 26.92 40.19 21.18
C ASN A 2 27.38 38.77 20.86
N GLN A 3 26.50 37.92 20.33
CA GLN A 3 26.90 36.75 19.54
C GLN A 3 26.35 36.94 18.12
N ASN A 4 27.06 37.75 17.34
CA ASN A 4 26.74 38.11 15.95
C ASN A 4 27.55 37.30 14.92
N ASN A 5 27.70 35.98 15.07
CA ASN A 5 28.38 35.17 14.03
C ASN A 5 28.09 33.67 14.22
N GLY A 6 26.84 33.26 14.03
CA GLY A 6 26.43 31.87 14.17
C GLY A 6 25.91 31.28 12.87
N THR A 7 26.51 30.18 12.44
CA THR A 7 25.90 29.23 11.49
C THR A 7 24.55 28.76 12.06
N VAL A 8 23.45 28.94 11.32
CA VAL A 8 22.12 28.50 11.77
C VAL A 8 21.77 27.19 11.07
N TRP A 9 21.70 26.12 11.84
CA TRP A 9 21.09 24.85 11.45
C TRP A 9 19.68 24.78 12.03
N ASP A 10 18.69 24.52 11.18
CA ASP A 10 17.31 24.29 11.57
C ASP A 10 16.84 22.97 10.96
N MET A 11 16.26 22.11 11.81
CA MET A 11 15.70 20.84 11.40
C MET A 11 14.31 20.70 12.01
N THR A 12 13.30 20.65 11.16
CA THR A 12 11.93 20.34 11.55
C THR A 12 11.48 19.07 10.85
N SER A 13 10.96 18.12 11.60
CA SER A 13 10.23 16.98 11.04
C SER A 13 8.83 16.97 11.63
N SER A 14 7.85 16.64 10.81
CA SER A 14 6.47 16.44 11.26
C SER A 14 5.89 15.21 10.59
N MET A 15 5.04 14.51 11.33
CA MET A 15 4.26 13.39 10.83
C MET A 15 2.80 13.67 11.16
N LYS A 16 1.95 13.70 10.14
CA LYS A 16 0.52 13.92 10.29
C LYS A 16 -0.24 12.74 9.72
N ARG A 17 -1.31 12.33 10.41
CA ARG A 17 -2.29 11.40 9.88
C ARG A 17 -3.46 12.18 9.29
N LEU A 18 -3.82 11.89 8.04
CA LEU A 18 -4.94 12.51 7.34
C LEU A 18 -6.26 11.77 7.65
N GLN A 19 -7.39 12.36 7.26
CA GLN A 19 -8.73 11.85 7.60
C GLN A 19 -9.06 10.50 6.92
N ASP A 20 -8.49 10.26 5.75
CA ASP A 20 -8.49 8.98 5.01
C ASP A 20 -7.51 7.94 5.60
N GLY A 21 -6.75 8.35 6.62
CA GLY A 21 -5.76 7.53 7.31
C GLY A 21 -4.35 7.63 6.71
N ASP A 22 -4.15 8.41 5.64
CA ASP A 22 -2.85 8.58 4.99
C ASP A 22 -1.85 9.18 5.98
N LYS A 23 -0.56 8.91 5.78
CA LYS A 23 0.51 9.46 6.62
C LYS A 23 1.34 10.40 5.77
N GLU A 24 1.37 11.66 6.16
CA GLU A 24 2.23 12.66 5.56
C GLU A 24 3.43 12.89 6.47
N ILE A 25 4.63 12.70 5.94
CA ILE A 25 5.90 13.00 6.61
C ILE A 25 6.48 14.23 5.93
N THR A 26 6.74 15.29 6.69
CA THR A 26 7.46 16.48 6.20
C THR A 26 8.81 16.57 6.89
N LEU A 27 9.85 16.81 6.11
CA LEU A 27 11.22 17.05 6.57
C LEU A 27 11.68 18.39 6.01
N LYS A 28 12.12 19.28 6.87
CA LYS A 28 12.81 20.52 6.48
C LYS A 28 14.12 20.59 7.22
N PHE A 29 15.19 20.75 6.47
CA PHE A 29 16.52 20.95 6.96
C PHE A 29 17.09 22.19 6.26
N ARG A 30 17.51 23.16 7.06
CA ARG A 30 17.99 24.45 6.58
C ARG A 30 19.31 24.75 7.25
N HIS A 31 20.24 25.20 6.43
CA HIS A 31 21.51 25.74 6.84
C HIS A 31 21.65 27.11 6.20
N SER A 32 21.75 28.15 7.02
CA SER A 32 21.93 29.52 6.55
C SER A 32 22.91 30.26 7.43
N ASN A 33 23.68 31.15 6.84
CA ASN A 33 24.50 32.10 7.59
C ASN A 33 23.71 33.40 7.76
N LYS A 34 23.46 33.80 9.01
CA LYS A 34 22.39 34.75 9.41
C LYS A 34 22.57 36.18 8.86
N GLU A 35 23.75 36.56 8.36
CA GLU A 35 24.03 37.90 7.81
C GLU A 35 24.16 38.01 6.29
N LEU A 36 23.89 36.94 5.52
CA LEU A 36 24.08 37.00 4.07
C LEU A 36 22.79 37.17 3.27
N SER A 37 21.69 37.41 3.98
CA SER A 37 20.44 37.94 3.42
C SER A 37 20.43 39.48 3.30
N MET A 38 21.46 40.20 3.78
CA MET A 38 21.50 41.68 3.75
C MET A 38 22.82 42.31 3.27
N ILE A 39 23.85 41.56 2.86
CA ILE A 39 25.12 42.15 2.39
C ILE A 39 25.26 41.93 0.88
N GLU A 40 25.38 43.04 0.16
CA GLU A 40 25.71 43.12 -1.27
C GLU A 40 26.87 42.19 -1.66
N ALA A 41 26.73 41.63 -2.85
CA ALA A 41 27.62 40.68 -3.47
C ALA A 41 29.01 41.26 -3.78
N THR A 42 29.91 41.35 -2.78
CA THR A 42 31.29 41.81 -3.01
C THR A 42 32.37 40.76 -2.70
N ASN A 43 32.06 39.68 -1.97
CA ASN A 43 33.01 38.60 -1.70
C ASN A 43 32.57 37.26 -2.32
N ASN A 44 33.16 36.94 -3.47
CA ASN A 44 32.83 35.84 -4.39
C ASN A 44 32.97 34.40 -3.86
N ASN A 45 33.37 34.17 -2.60
CA ASN A 45 33.93 32.88 -2.17
C ASN A 45 33.24 32.19 -0.99
N THR A 46 31.97 32.49 -0.70
CA THR A 46 31.27 31.79 0.39
C THR A 46 29.95 31.18 -0.11
N TRP A 47 29.78 29.88 0.15
CA TRP A 47 28.55 29.11 -0.08
C TRP A 47 27.57 29.45 1.04
N ARG A 48 26.35 29.92 0.73
CA ARG A 48 25.57 30.70 1.72
C ARG A 48 24.20 30.13 2.10
N LEU A 49 23.73 29.09 1.44
CA LEU A 49 22.46 28.44 1.78
C LEU A 49 22.56 26.97 1.42
N ILE A 50 22.19 26.08 2.34
CA ILE A 50 21.82 24.70 1.99
C ILE A 50 20.42 24.49 2.53
N LYS A 51 19.48 24.20 1.63
CA LYS A 51 18.09 23.97 1.99
C LYS A 51 17.68 22.63 1.41
N LEU A 52 17.33 21.69 2.29
CA LEU A 52 16.75 20.40 1.97
C LEU A 52 15.34 20.36 2.56
N GLU A 53 14.34 20.49 1.70
CA GLU A 53 12.94 20.37 2.11
C GLU A 53 12.28 19.26 1.33
N GLY A 54 11.51 18.44 2.00
CA GLY A 54 10.70 17.47 1.32
C GLY A 54 9.50 17.00 2.11
N SER A 55 8.55 16.45 1.36
CA SER A 55 7.40 15.75 1.91
C SER A 55 7.31 14.37 1.27
N LEU A 56 6.82 13.42 2.06
CA LEU A 56 6.51 12.07 1.65
C LEU A 56 5.08 11.78 2.10
N LEU A 57 4.20 11.60 1.11
CA LEU A 57 2.85 11.10 1.35
C LEU A 57 2.86 9.57 1.23
N ILE A 58 2.54 8.91 2.32
CA ILE A 58 2.39 7.46 2.40
C ILE A 58 0.89 7.13 2.44
N PRO A 59 0.35 6.51 1.38
CA PRO A 59 -1.07 6.17 1.34
C PRO A 59 -1.45 5.15 2.41
N SER A 60 -2.66 5.31 2.92
CA SER A 60 -3.35 4.45 3.85
C SER A 60 -3.89 3.21 3.16
N ARG A 61 -4.00 2.12 3.91
CA ARG A 61 -4.72 0.90 3.49
C ARG A 61 -6.21 1.15 3.21
N LYS A 62 -6.77 2.27 3.69
CA LYS A 62 -8.15 2.71 3.47
C LYS A 62 -8.37 3.45 2.15
N SER A 63 -7.30 3.99 1.55
CA SER A 63 -7.39 4.96 0.46
C SER A 63 -7.85 4.38 -0.88
N GLY A 64 -7.80 3.06 -1.07
CA GLY A 64 -8.10 2.42 -2.37
C GLY A 64 -9.55 1.97 -2.61
N ILE A 65 -10.45 2.10 -1.64
CA ILE A 65 -11.77 1.41 -1.68
C ILE A 65 -12.94 2.34 -1.97
N LEU A 66 -12.90 3.57 -1.48
CA LEU A 66 -13.96 4.58 -1.71
C LEU A 66 -13.53 5.68 -2.67
N ASN A 67 -12.21 5.83 -2.87
CA ASN A 67 -11.55 6.85 -3.67
C ASN A 67 -10.29 6.22 -4.29
N PRO A 68 -9.63 6.86 -5.27
CA PRO A 68 -8.31 6.42 -5.71
C PRO A 68 -7.34 6.50 -4.53
N PRO A 69 -6.48 5.49 -4.31
CA PRO A 69 -5.40 5.63 -3.36
C PRO A 69 -4.50 6.74 -3.85
N ASN A 70 -4.12 7.63 -2.94
CA ASN A 70 -3.13 8.64 -3.27
C ASN A 70 -1.84 7.92 -3.67
N ALA A 71 -1.35 8.16 -4.87
CA ALA A 71 -0.05 7.64 -5.26
C ALA A 71 1.02 8.13 -4.28
N VAL A 72 2.07 7.34 -4.07
CA VAL A 72 3.24 7.80 -3.32
C VAL A 72 3.74 9.04 -4.03
N ARG A 73 3.70 10.16 -3.30
CA ARG A 73 4.24 11.43 -3.77
C ARG A 73 5.37 11.79 -2.85
N SER A 74 6.52 12.03 -3.45
CA SER A 74 7.61 12.68 -2.75
C SER A 74 8.10 13.86 -3.54
N GLN A 75 8.46 14.89 -2.82
CA GLN A 75 9.14 16.04 -3.37
C GLN A 75 10.31 16.32 -2.44
N ALA A 76 11.51 16.45 -2.99
CA ALA A 76 12.68 16.89 -2.27
C ALA A 76 13.35 18.00 -3.07
N LEU A 77 13.47 19.18 -2.47
CA LEU A 77 14.16 20.32 -3.02
C LEU A 77 15.49 20.49 -2.27
N ILE A 78 16.57 20.40 -3.02
CA ILE A 78 17.92 20.77 -2.59
C ILE A 78 18.28 22.06 -3.31
N SER A 79 18.68 23.09 -2.57
CA SER A 79 19.21 24.32 -3.18
C SER A 79 20.47 24.78 -2.47
N TRP A 80 21.41 25.28 -3.26
CA TRP A 80 22.70 25.76 -2.79
C TRP A 80 23.25 26.89 -3.67
N GLY A 81 24.19 27.69 -3.15
CA GLY A 81 24.87 28.73 -3.91
C GLY A 81 24.72 30.13 -3.31
N LEU A 82 24.78 31.14 -4.17
CA LEU A 82 24.75 32.56 -3.80
C LEU A 82 23.31 33.11 -3.73
N PRO A 83 23.02 34.06 -2.83
CA PRO A 83 21.76 34.80 -2.83
C PRO A 83 21.55 35.49 -4.19
N GLY A 84 20.45 35.16 -4.89
CA GLY A 84 20.11 35.72 -6.21
C GLY A 84 20.35 34.78 -7.41
N SER A 85 21.26 33.81 -7.30
CA SER A 85 21.52 32.80 -8.35
C SER A 85 21.75 31.40 -7.76
N PRO A 86 20.79 30.83 -7.01
CA PRO A 86 20.96 29.50 -6.43
C PRO A 86 20.96 28.44 -7.54
N SER A 87 21.83 27.44 -7.37
CA SER A 87 21.64 26.14 -8.01
C SER A 87 20.56 25.39 -7.24
N SER A 88 19.65 24.74 -7.97
CA SER A 88 18.62 23.91 -7.35
C SER A 88 18.48 22.58 -8.05
N MET A 89 18.11 21.59 -7.26
CA MET A 89 17.76 20.25 -7.69
C MET A 89 16.47 19.87 -7.00
N GLU A 90 15.45 19.57 -7.79
CA GLU A 90 14.14 19.16 -7.31
C GLU A 90 13.89 17.73 -7.78
N PHE A 91 13.76 16.83 -6.83
CA PHE A 91 13.41 15.44 -7.07
C PHE A 91 11.93 15.22 -6.76
N ILE A 92 11.18 14.75 -7.74
CA ILE A 92 9.74 14.52 -7.65
C ILE A 92 9.48 13.06 -7.98
N ILE A 93 8.85 12.33 -7.06
CA ILE A 93 8.20 11.05 -7.37
C ILE A 93 6.70 11.29 -7.47
N ALA A 94 6.12 10.89 -8.60
CA ALA A 94 4.71 11.00 -8.87
C ALA A 94 4.25 9.83 -9.76
N PRO A 95 2.96 9.47 -9.75
CA PRO A 95 2.44 8.41 -10.63
C PRO A 95 2.63 8.77 -12.11
N GLU A 96 2.82 7.75 -12.95
CA GLU A 96 3.12 7.92 -14.38
C GLU A 96 1.97 8.53 -15.19
N SER A 97 0.71 8.27 -14.82
CA SER A 97 -0.47 8.87 -15.44
C SER A 97 -1.38 9.59 -14.43
N LYS A 98 -2.02 10.67 -14.86
CA LYS A 98 -3.22 11.20 -14.20
C LYS A 98 -4.39 10.32 -14.63
N ALA A 99 -4.58 9.19 -13.96
CA ALA A 99 -5.72 8.36 -14.24
C ALA A 99 -7.01 9.08 -13.84
N GLU A 100 -7.92 9.23 -14.79
CA GLU A 100 -9.31 9.53 -14.46
C GLU A 100 -9.92 8.31 -13.78
N TRP A 101 -10.50 8.53 -12.61
CA TRP A 101 -11.22 7.47 -11.92
C TRP A 101 -12.37 7.01 -12.80
N PRO A 102 -12.60 5.69 -12.98
CA PRO A 102 -13.72 5.23 -13.78
C PRO A 102 -15.03 5.80 -13.21
N THR A 103 -15.80 6.50 -14.05
CA THR A 103 -17.05 7.17 -13.64
C THR A 103 -18.12 6.20 -13.15
N ASP A 104 -17.95 4.92 -13.43
CA ASP A 104 -18.87 3.82 -13.09
C ASP A 104 -18.46 3.07 -11.80
N CYS A 105 -17.53 3.62 -11.01
CA CYS A 105 -17.22 3.09 -9.68
C CYS A 105 -18.32 3.48 -8.68
N SER A 106 -19.53 2.97 -8.90
CA SER A 106 -20.50 2.80 -7.82
C SER A 106 -19.95 1.73 -6.87
N SER A 107 -20.15 1.91 -5.56
CA SER A 107 -19.52 1.12 -4.49
C SER A 107 -19.37 -0.38 -4.82
N ASN A 108 -18.14 -0.91 -4.67
CA ASN A 108 -17.83 -2.35 -4.60
C ASN A 108 -17.56 -3.12 -5.90
N ILE A 109 -16.74 -2.58 -6.81
CA ILE A 109 -16.23 -3.36 -7.95
C ILE A 109 -14.71 -3.55 -7.83
N PRO A 110 -14.21 -4.81 -7.73
CA PRO A 110 -12.77 -5.08 -7.68
C PRO A 110 -11.98 -4.59 -8.90
N LYS A 111 -12.65 -4.35 -10.03
CA LYS A 111 -12.08 -3.69 -11.21
C LYS A 111 -11.51 -2.31 -10.90
N CYS A 112 -12.13 -1.56 -9.97
CA CYS A 112 -11.61 -0.26 -9.51
C CYS A 112 -10.34 -0.46 -8.65
N LEU A 113 -10.28 -1.49 -7.80
CA LEU A 113 -9.08 -1.84 -7.01
C LEU A 113 -7.88 -2.24 -7.89
N GLN A 114 -8.15 -3.02 -8.94
CA GLN A 114 -7.15 -3.47 -9.92
C GLN A 114 -6.47 -2.32 -10.66
N VAL A 115 -7.30 -1.37 -11.13
CA VAL A 115 -6.86 -0.14 -11.80
C VAL A 115 -5.99 0.70 -10.84
N THR A 116 -6.38 0.80 -9.57
CA THR A 116 -5.60 1.54 -8.56
C THR A 116 -4.28 0.88 -8.16
N SER A 117 -4.21 -0.46 -8.14
CA SER A 117 -2.97 -1.22 -7.89
C SER A 117 -1.95 -0.97 -9.00
N HIS A 118 -2.40 -0.98 -10.26
CA HIS A 118 -1.54 -0.69 -11.41
C HIS A 118 -0.99 0.76 -11.38
N PHE A 119 -1.75 1.72 -10.85
CA PHE A 119 -1.29 3.11 -10.69
C PHE A 119 -0.36 3.33 -9.49
N ALA A 120 -0.50 2.53 -8.44
CA ALA A 120 0.41 2.56 -7.30
C ALA A 120 1.80 2.02 -7.66
N THR A 121 1.90 1.09 -8.63
CA THR A 121 3.14 0.40 -9.00
C THR A 121 3.98 1.12 -10.06
N GLN A 122 3.39 1.97 -10.90
CA GLN A 122 4.12 2.77 -11.89
C GLN A 122 4.38 4.20 -11.41
N GLN A 123 5.61 4.43 -10.94
CA GLN A 123 6.07 5.73 -10.47
C GLN A 123 7.05 6.34 -11.47
N ARG A 124 6.88 7.64 -11.71
CA ARG A 124 7.79 8.48 -12.47
C ARG A 124 8.60 9.33 -11.50
N ALA A 125 9.91 9.17 -11.52
CA ALA A 125 10.80 10.14 -10.90
C ALA A 125 11.22 11.20 -11.91
N THR A 126 11.10 12.45 -11.51
CA THR A 126 11.56 13.59 -12.28
C THR A 126 12.58 14.36 -11.46
N LEU A 127 13.79 14.47 -11.98
CA LEU A 127 14.83 15.32 -11.44
C LEU A 127 14.88 16.62 -12.25
N LYS A 128 14.39 17.72 -11.70
CA LYS A 128 14.52 19.05 -12.31
C LYS A 128 15.70 19.77 -11.72
N TYR A 129 16.38 20.59 -12.51
CA TYR A 129 17.49 21.37 -12.01
C TYR A 129 17.63 22.73 -12.68
N SER A 130 18.19 23.68 -11.92
CA SER A 130 18.54 25.01 -12.41
C SER A 130 19.98 25.35 -12.02
N ASN A 131 20.70 26.05 -12.91
CA ASN A 131 22.07 26.52 -12.69
C ASN A 131 23.03 25.42 -12.19
N LEU A 132 22.85 24.18 -12.68
CA LEU A 132 23.68 23.05 -12.26
C LEU A 132 25.04 23.06 -12.98
N PRO A 133 26.17 22.88 -12.27
CA PRO A 133 27.48 22.78 -12.90
C PRO A 133 27.58 21.61 -13.89
N GLN A 134 28.32 21.82 -14.99
CA GLN A 134 28.46 20.81 -16.05
C GLN A 134 29.04 19.48 -15.55
N TRP A 135 30.02 19.52 -14.65
CA TRP A 135 30.61 18.32 -14.07
C TRP A 135 29.59 17.49 -13.26
N LEU A 136 28.65 18.14 -12.59
CA LEU A 136 27.62 17.46 -11.81
C LEU A 136 26.56 16.83 -12.71
N LYS A 137 26.21 17.50 -13.82
CA LYS A 137 25.37 16.90 -14.88
C LYS A 137 26.01 15.62 -15.43
N LEU A 138 27.32 15.64 -15.67
CA LEU A 138 28.08 14.47 -16.14
C LEU A 138 28.12 13.34 -15.09
N ALA A 139 28.33 13.66 -13.82
CA ALA A 139 28.34 12.67 -12.74
C ALA A 139 26.98 11.95 -12.58
N VAL A 140 25.87 12.69 -12.64
CA VAL A 140 24.52 12.11 -12.61
C VAL A 140 24.31 11.18 -13.82
N ARG A 141 24.75 11.56 -15.02
CA ARG A 141 24.69 10.69 -16.20
C ARG A 141 25.49 9.40 -16.03
N SER A 142 26.70 9.46 -15.48
CA SER A 142 27.52 8.27 -15.29
C SER A 142 26.95 7.30 -14.25
N VAL A 143 26.23 7.84 -13.25
CA VAL A 143 25.67 7.02 -12.16
C VAL A 143 24.31 6.42 -12.55
N PHE A 144 23.52 7.08 -13.39
CA PHE A 144 22.16 6.66 -13.74
C PHE A 144 21.93 6.50 -15.25
N SER A 145 22.96 6.09 -16.00
CA SER A 145 22.97 6.02 -17.46
C SER A 145 21.77 5.28 -18.06
N ASP A 146 21.34 4.21 -17.39
CA ASP A 146 20.34 3.27 -17.90
C ASP A 146 18.90 3.77 -17.73
N PHE A 147 18.70 4.86 -16.99
CA PHE A 147 17.38 5.36 -16.60
C PHE A 147 17.04 6.72 -17.22
N VAL A 148 17.99 7.40 -17.87
CA VAL A 148 17.81 8.74 -18.46
C VAL A 148 17.09 8.64 -19.81
N LYS A 149 15.83 9.10 -19.90
CA LYS A 149 15.02 8.99 -21.12
C LYS A 149 14.99 10.23 -22.05
N ALA A 150 15.30 11.43 -21.56
CA ALA A 150 15.32 12.66 -22.35
C ALA A 150 16.14 13.77 -21.67
N GLU A 151 16.65 14.74 -22.44
CA GLU A 151 17.52 15.82 -21.96
C GLU A 151 16.95 17.23 -22.15
N GLY A 152 17.18 18.09 -21.14
CA GLY A 152 16.78 19.50 -21.07
C GLY A 152 17.08 20.05 -19.67
N ASN A 153 16.25 20.94 -19.13
CA ASN A 153 16.33 21.39 -17.71
C ASN A 153 15.82 20.33 -16.69
N SER A 154 15.57 19.10 -17.15
CA SER A 154 15.05 18.00 -16.34
C SER A 154 15.49 16.65 -16.89
N THR A 155 15.71 15.69 -16.00
CA THR A 155 15.93 14.28 -16.30
C THR A 155 14.72 13.47 -15.84
N MET A 156 14.17 12.66 -16.74
CA MET A 156 13.10 11.71 -16.41
C MET A 156 13.70 10.33 -16.17
N LEU A 157 13.45 9.78 -14.99
CA LEU A 157 13.78 8.40 -14.63
C LEU A 157 12.46 7.64 -14.50
N GLN A 158 12.30 6.58 -15.30
CA GLN A 158 11.16 5.67 -15.18
C GLN A 158 11.67 4.38 -14.56
N PHE A 159 11.09 4.02 -13.41
CA PHE A 159 11.39 2.77 -12.75
C PHE A 159 10.10 2.12 -12.27
N SER A 160 10.02 0.81 -12.46
CA SER A 160 9.07 -0.05 -11.76
C SER A 160 9.76 -0.50 -10.48
N PHE A 161 9.38 0.09 -9.35
CA PHE A 161 9.83 -0.42 -8.06
C PHE A 161 9.03 -1.68 -7.71
N PRO A 162 9.67 -2.80 -7.31
CA PRO A 162 9.13 -3.61 -6.23
C PRO A 162 9.55 -2.93 -4.92
N ALA A 163 8.96 -1.78 -4.59
CA ALA A 163 9.28 -1.10 -3.35
C ALA A 163 8.64 -1.86 -2.19
N LYS A 164 9.45 -2.34 -1.23
CA LYS A 164 8.98 -2.70 0.11
C LYS A 164 8.60 -1.44 0.91
N LEU A 165 7.58 -0.72 0.46
CA LEU A 165 6.82 0.33 1.15
C LEU A 165 5.38 -0.19 1.22
N PRO A 166 4.63 -0.07 2.34
CA PRO A 166 3.82 -1.10 3.05
C PRO A 166 3.06 -2.19 2.24
N TRP A 167 2.98 -2.03 0.94
CA TRP A 167 2.78 -2.97 -0.15
C TRP A 167 4.08 -3.74 -0.47
N THR A 168 4.53 -4.63 0.41
CA THR A 168 5.50 -5.68 0.04
C THR A 168 4.87 -6.58 -1.03
N THR A 169 5.01 -6.24 -2.32
CA THR A 169 4.50 -7.03 -3.47
C THR A 169 3.21 -7.79 -3.14
N ARG A 170 2.19 -7.07 -2.66
CA ARG A 170 1.02 -7.74 -2.12
C ARG A 170 0.10 -8.12 -3.26
N GLY A 171 -0.10 -9.41 -3.45
CA GLY A 171 -1.16 -9.93 -4.31
C GLY A 171 -2.52 -9.47 -3.78
N ILE A 172 -3.42 -9.08 -4.68
CA ILE A 172 -4.78 -8.66 -4.32
C ILE A 172 -5.75 -9.65 -4.95
N CYS A 173 -6.53 -10.31 -4.11
CA CYS A 173 -7.69 -11.08 -4.53
C CYS A 173 -8.95 -10.39 -4.01
N ALA A 174 -10.00 -10.37 -4.82
CA ALA A 174 -11.25 -9.74 -4.41
C ALA A 174 -12.45 -10.46 -5.00
N VAL A 175 -13.43 -10.75 -4.15
CA VAL A 175 -14.55 -11.63 -4.48
C VAL A 175 -15.85 -11.05 -3.94
N ASN A 176 -16.92 -11.18 -4.71
CA ASN A 176 -18.29 -10.96 -4.26
C ASN A 176 -19.19 -12.16 -4.65
N SER A 177 -20.50 -12.00 -4.78
CA SER A 177 -21.40 -13.10 -5.19
C SER A 177 -21.27 -13.50 -6.66
N ASN A 178 -20.76 -12.61 -7.53
CA ASN A 178 -20.82 -12.73 -8.99
C ASN A 178 -19.49 -12.44 -9.71
N PHE A 179 -18.52 -11.86 -9.01
CA PHE A 179 -17.28 -11.34 -9.57
C PHE A 179 -16.10 -11.72 -8.67
N LEU A 180 -15.09 -12.31 -9.30
CA LEU A 180 -13.83 -12.71 -8.67
C LEU A 180 -12.67 -12.12 -9.49
N LEU A 181 -11.77 -11.45 -8.79
CA LEU A 181 -10.45 -11.04 -9.25
C LEU A 181 -9.43 -11.94 -8.54
N THR A 182 -8.69 -12.72 -9.33
CA THR A 182 -7.59 -13.54 -8.82
C THR A 182 -6.36 -12.68 -8.55
N ILE A 183 -5.37 -13.28 -7.90
CA ILE A 183 -4.15 -12.59 -7.52
C ILE A 183 -3.32 -12.21 -8.75
N ASP A 184 -3.30 -13.06 -9.78
CA ASP A 184 -2.62 -12.77 -11.06
C ASP A 184 -3.53 -12.06 -12.06
N ASN A 185 -4.47 -11.25 -11.56
CA ASN A 185 -5.21 -10.28 -12.37
C ASN A 185 -6.23 -10.90 -13.34
N ALA A 186 -6.59 -12.19 -13.17
CA ALA A 186 -7.66 -12.83 -13.93
C ALA A 186 -9.02 -12.44 -13.35
N THR A 187 -10.01 -12.24 -14.22
CA THR A 187 -11.38 -11.90 -13.81
C THR A 187 -12.37 -12.99 -14.18
N VAL A 188 -13.14 -13.47 -13.21
CA VAL A 188 -14.21 -14.47 -13.41
C VAL A 188 -15.54 -13.83 -13.10
N LYS A 189 -16.46 -13.89 -14.08
CA LYS A 189 -17.83 -13.36 -13.96
C LYS A 189 -18.91 -14.43 -13.85
N SER A 190 -18.51 -15.70 -13.88
CA SER A 190 -19.41 -16.86 -13.88
C SER A 190 -18.87 -17.93 -12.93
N TYR A 191 -19.10 -17.75 -11.64
CA TYR A 191 -18.95 -18.80 -10.64
C TYR A 191 -20.15 -18.75 -9.69
N ASP A 192 -20.58 -19.91 -9.21
CA ASP A 192 -21.72 -20.01 -8.30
C ASP A 192 -21.25 -20.44 -6.92
N LEU A 193 -21.17 -19.47 -6.01
CA LEU A 193 -21.00 -19.76 -4.59
C LEU A 193 -22.27 -20.40 -4.04
N LYS A 194 -22.11 -21.53 -3.38
CA LYS A 194 -23.20 -22.21 -2.67
C LYS A 194 -23.42 -21.57 -1.29
N SER A 195 -24.59 -21.82 -0.69
CA SER A 195 -24.95 -21.34 0.65
C SER A 195 -24.82 -22.39 1.75
N ASP A 196 -24.79 -23.67 1.36
CA ASP A 196 -24.74 -24.84 2.24
C ASP A 196 -23.31 -25.27 2.60
N CYS A 197 -22.29 -24.82 1.87
CA CYS A 197 -20.89 -25.14 2.12
C CYS A 197 -19.96 -23.96 1.90
N TYR A 198 -18.75 -24.04 2.45
CA TYR A 198 -17.69 -23.07 2.18
C TYR A 198 -16.91 -23.48 0.94
N SER A 199 -16.75 -22.54 0.02
CA SER A 199 -15.80 -22.63 -1.09
C SER A 199 -14.46 -22.07 -0.64
N ILE A 200 -13.35 -22.76 -0.97
CA ILE A 200 -12.00 -22.30 -0.63
C ILE A 200 -11.69 -21.02 -1.43
N LEU A 201 -11.70 -19.87 -0.76
CA LEU A 201 -11.31 -18.60 -1.36
C LEU A 201 -9.80 -18.56 -1.58
N LEU A 202 -9.05 -18.81 -0.51
CA LEU A 202 -7.59 -18.79 -0.50
C LEU A 202 -7.07 -19.76 0.55
N ALA A 203 -6.05 -20.52 0.23
CA ALA A 203 -5.34 -21.36 1.17
C ALA A 203 -3.84 -21.35 0.90
N ASP A 204 -3.06 -21.60 1.95
CA ASP A 204 -1.64 -21.93 1.83
C ASP A 204 -1.55 -23.41 1.44
N CYS A 205 -1.13 -23.67 0.21
CA CYS A 205 -0.94 -25.01 -0.35
C CYS A 205 0.53 -25.46 -0.32
N SER A 206 1.38 -24.78 0.46
CA SER A 206 2.75 -25.25 0.72
C SER A 206 2.75 -26.52 1.59
N ILE A 207 3.91 -27.17 1.68
CA ILE A 207 4.12 -28.35 2.53
C ILE A 207 3.75 -28.07 4.00
N ASN A 208 3.93 -26.82 4.45
CA ASN A 208 3.64 -26.38 5.81
C ASN A 208 2.42 -25.45 5.83
N SER A 209 1.30 -25.90 5.26
CA SER A 209 0.04 -25.15 5.20
C SER A 209 -0.32 -24.49 6.52
N GLN A 210 -0.36 -23.15 6.56
CA GLN A 210 -0.61 -22.40 7.78
C GLN A 210 -2.04 -21.88 7.91
N PHE A 211 -2.75 -21.75 6.79
CA PHE A 211 -4.09 -21.17 6.81
C PHE A 211 -4.97 -21.60 5.63
N VAL A 212 -6.27 -21.51 5.87
CA VAL A 212 -7.32 -21.72 4.88
C VAL A 212 -8.44 -20.70 5.10
N MET A 213 -8.96 -20.15 4.01
CA MET A 213 -10.06 -19.19 3.99
C MET A 213 -11.19 -19.71 3.12
N GLY A 214 -12.39 -19.72 3.68
CA GLY A 214 -13.61 -20.14 3.01
C GLY A 214 -14.63 -19.02 2.94
N ILE A 215 -15.39 -18.98 1.84
CA ILE A 215 -16.55 -18.10 1.68
C ILE A 215 -17.79 -18.89 1.26
N LYS A 216 -18.97 -18.37 1.61
CA LYS A 216 -20.25 -18.89 1.13
C LYS A 216 -21.31 -17.81 1.08
N LYS A 217 -22.37 -18.01 0.30
CA LYS A 217 -23.54 -17.11 0.33
C LYS A 217 -24.29 -17.29 1.65
N ASN A 218 -24.70 -16.19 2.26
CA ASN A 218 -25.57 -16.27 3.43
C ASN A 218 -27.01 -16.60 2.99
N PRO A 219 -27.67 -17.60 3.59
CA PRO A 219 -29.02 -18.01 3.18
C PRO A 219 -30.10 -16.98 3.56
N ASN A 220 -29.86 -16.18 4.61
CA ASN A 220 -30.84 -15.24 5.16
C ASN A 220 -30.69 -13.83 4.58
N PHE A 221 -29.48 -13.48 4.12
CA PHE A 221 -29.17 -12.15 3.59
C PHE A 221 -28.69 -12.24 2.15
N LYS A 222 -29.57 -11.83 1.22
CA LYS A 222 -29.27 -11.81 -0.21
C LYS A 222 -28.00 -11.00 -0.49
N ASP A 223 -27.14 -11.53 -1.36
CA ASP A 223 -25.88 -10.93 -1.80
C ASP A 223 -24.81 -10.72 -0.72
N LEU A 224 -25.05 -11.15 0.53
CA LEU A 224 -24.04 -11.16 1.59
C LEU A 224 -23.33 -12.51 1.68
N LEU A 225 -22.07 -12.46 2.09
CA LEU A 225 -21.18 -13.61 2.21
C LEU A 225 -20.85 -13.87 3.67
N ASP A 226 -20.77 -15.13 4.07
CA ASP A 226 -20.10 -15.52 5.30
C ASP A 226 -18.64 -15.85 4.99
N LEU A 227 -17.74 -15.46 5.90
CA LEU A 227 -16.31 -15.71 5.82
C LEU A 227 -15.87 -16.59 6.99
N LYS A 228 -15.08 -17.63 6.70
CA LYS A 228 -14.47 -18.49 7.70
C LYS A 228 -12.96 -18.57 7.46
N LEU A 229 -12.19 -18.42 8.52
CA LEU A 229 -10.73 -18.47 8.53
C LEU A 229 -10.28 -19.57 9.48
N LEU A 230 -9.36 -20.41 9.03
CA LEU A 230 -8.66 -21.39 9.85
C LEU A 230 -7.17 -21.07 9.78
N GLN A 231 -6.52 -20.97 10.93
CA GLN A 231 -5.08 -20.74 11.02
C GLN A 231 -4.43 -21.68 12.05
N GLY A 232 -3.29 -22.26 11.69
CA GLY A 232 -2.50 -23.17 12.52
C GLY A 232 -2.19 -24.49 11.82
N THR A 233 -1.17 -25.20 12.29
CA THR A 233 -0.74 -26.50 11.74
C THR A 233 -1.16 -27.67 12.62
N THR A 234 -1.08 -27.52 13.95
CA THR A 234 -1.42 -28.56 14.95
C THR A 234 -2.69 -28.26 15.72
N GLN A 235 -2.93 -26.99 16.05
CA GLN A 235 -4.18 -26.50 16.64
C GLN A 235 -4.75 -25.41 15.75
N LEU A 236 -5.93 -25.66 15.19
CA LEU A 236 -6.61 -24.72 14.31
C LEU A 236 -7.41 -23.72 15.14
N THR A 237 -7.12 -22.45 14.94
CA THR A 237 -7.99 -21.37 15.41
C THR A 237 -8.96 -21.01 14.30
N ASN A 238 -10.25 -21.09 14.59
CA ASN A 238 -11.33 -20.74 13.68
C ASN A 238 -11.83 -19.33 13.97
N LEU A 239 -11.80 -18.44 12.98
CA LEU A 239 -12.49 -17.16 13.02
C LEU A 239 -13.62 -17.16 11.99
N THR A 240 -14.85 -16.86 12.42
CA THR A 240 -16.01 -16.73 11.53
C THR A 240 -16.54 -15.30 11.58
N ILE A 241 -16.74 -14.70 10.41
CA ILE A 241 -17.44 -13.43 10.23
C ILE A 241 -18.70 -13.72 9.43
N SER A 242 -19.86 -13.45 10.03
CA SER A 242 -21.13 -13.64 9.34
C SER A 242 -21.63 -12.35 8.70
N ALA A 243 -22.57 -12.49 7.76
CA ALA A 243 -23.21 -11.41 7.03
C ALA A 243 -23.70 -10.23 7.89
N ASN A 244 -24.11 -10.48 9.15
CA ASN A 244 -24.55 -9.43 10.07
C ASN A 244 -23.38 -8.73 10.82
N SER A 245 -22.13 -8.94 10.38
CA SER A 245 -20.91 -8.42 11.02
C SER A 245 -20.70 -8.91 12.46
N SER A 246 -21.29 -10.06 12.84
CA SER A 246 -20.92 -10.78 14.06
C SER A 246 -19.65 -11.59 13.82
N LEU A 247 -18.76 -11.59 14.82
CA LEU A 247 -17.46 -12.22 14.77
C LEU A 247 -17.34 -13.24 15.90
N THR A 248 -16.96 -14.45 15.56
CA THR A 248 -16.69 -15.51 16.54
C THR A 248 -15.29 -16.07 16.36
N ILE A 249 -14.61 -16.39 17.45
CA ILE A 249 -13.35 -17.12 17.45
C ILE A 249 -13.55 -18.41 18.26
N ASN A 250 -13.29 -19.56 17.63
CA ASN A 250 -13.55 -20.88 18.18
C ASN A 250 -15.00 -21.04 18.70
N GLY A 251 -15.96 -20.38 18.05
CA GLY A 251 -17.38 -20.37 18.42
C GLY A 251 -17.77 -19.33 19.49
N PHE A 252 -16.81 -18.67 20.14
CA PHE A 252 -17.09 -17.63 21.14
C PHE A 252 -17.26 -16.28 20.47
N LEU A 253 -18.32 -15.55 20.84
CA LEU A 253 -18.57 -14.19 20.35
C LEU A 253 -17.48 -13.24 20.84
N ILE A 254 -16.92 -12.46 19.93
CA ILE A 254 -15.97 -11.40 20.24
C ILE A 254 -16.70 -10.06 20.17
N GLU A 255 -16.73 -9.34 21.29
CA GLU A 255 -17.20 -7.96 21.30
C GLU A 255 -16.18 -7.08 20.57
N SER A 256 -16.62 -6.50 19.46
CA SER A 256 -15.79 -5.58 18.71
C SER A 256 -15.91 -4.17 19.27
N THR A 257 -14.78 -3.59 19.64
CA THR A 257 -14.66 -2.16 20.00
C THR A 257 -14.17 -1.34 18.80
N ASP A 258 -14.11 -0.01 18.93
CA ASP A 258 -13.47 0.90 17.95
C ASP A 258 -11.93 0.72 17.88
N GLU A 259 -11.36 -0.08 18.80
CA GLU A 259 -9.94 -0.39 18.90
C GLU A 259 -9.59 -1.75 18.28
N TYR A 260 -8.28 -2.03 18.17
CA TYR A 260 -7.82 -3.34 17.69
C TYR A 260 -7.99 -4.39 18.78
N VAL A 261 -8.62 -5.50 18.44
CA VAL A 261 -8.70 -6.70 19.28
C VAL A 261 -7.71 -7.73 18.76
N THR A 262 -6.87 -8.29 19.63
CA THR A 262 -5.95 -9.37 19.29
C THR A 262 -6.45 -10.70 19.83
N TYR A 263 -6.15 -11.78 19.09
CA TYR A 263 -6.33 -13.16 19.54
C TYR A 263 -5.02 -13.93 19.40
N PRO A 264 -4.52 -14.58 20.46
CA PRO A 264 -5.03 -14.53 21.84
C PRO A 264 -5.01 -13.10 22.40
N ALA A 265 -5.91 -12.83 23.37
CA ALA A 265 -6.05 -11.50 23.95
C ALA A 265 -4.73 -11.01 24.56
N ASN A 266 -4.41 -9.73 24.34
CA ASN A 266 -3.21 -9.08 24.86
C ASN A 266 -1.87 -9.65 24.35
N ALA A 267 -1.86 -10.29 23.18
CA ALA A 267 -0.62 -10.71 22.51
C ALA A 267 0.37 -9.53 22.36
N LYS A 268 1.63 -9.73 22.77
CA LYS A 268 2.72 -8.75 22.67
C LYS A 268 3.58 -9.02 21.44
N ASN A 269 4.27 -7.99 20.93
CA ASN A 269 5.30 -8.10 19.87
C ASN A 269 4.84 -8.86 18.61
N ASP A 270 3.65 -8.55 18.10
CA ASP A 270 3.08 -9.16 16.88
C ASP A 270 2.92 -10.70 16.93
N ASP A 271 2.86 -11.29 18.12
CA ASP A 271 2.65 -12.73 18.32
C ASP A 271 1.16 -13.15 18.29
N TYR A 272 0.30 -12.32 17.71
CA TYR A 272 -1.12 -12.63 17.55
C TYR A 272 -1.34 -13.59 16.38
N ILE A 273 -2.40 -14.40 16.49
CA ILE A 273 -2.96 -15.18 15.40
C ILE A 273 -3.83 -14.26 14.55
N PHE A 274 -4.76 -13.56 15.20
CA PHE A 274 -5.64 -12.58 14.56
C PHE A 274 -5.52 -11.23 15.24
N LYS A 275 -5.44 -10.17 14.45
CA LYS A 275 -5.64 -8.79 14.90
C LYS A 275 -6.77 -8.18 14.10
N ILE A 276 -7.84 -7.85 14.79
CA ILE A 276 -9.14 -7.56 14.21
C ILE A 276 -9.49 -6.11 14.53
N LYS A 277 -10.06 -5.42 13.55
CA LYS A 277 -10.65 -4.10 13.77
C LYS A 277 -11.93 -3.95 12.98
N LYS A 278 -13.00 -3.58 13.67
CA LYS A 278 -14.23 -3.12 13.04
C LYS A 278 -14.18 -1.61 12.87
N TRP A 279 -14.51 -1.16 11.68
CA TRP A 279 -14.59 0.25 11.34
C TRP A 279 -16.05 0.70 11.29
N ARG A 280 -16.30 2.00 11.47
CA ARG A 280 -17.65 2.59 11.56
C ARG A 280 -18.54 2.34 10.33
N GLU A 281 -17.97 2.00 9.18
CA GLU A 281 -18.67 1.73 7.91
C GLU A 281 -18.92 0.23 7.64
N ARG A 282 -19.04 -0.60 8.70
CA ARG A 282 -19.25 -2.07 8.63
C ARG A 282 -18.12 -2.88 8.00
N MET A 283 -16.96 -2.27 7.78
CA MET A 283 -15.76 -2.99 7.35
C MET A 283 -15.09 -3.66 8.55
N ILE A 284 -14.75 -4.93 8.41
CA ILE A 284 -13.93 -5.67 9.38
C ILE A 284 -12.59 -6.00 8.72
N GLU A 285 -11.51 -5.46 9.29
CA GLU A 285 -10.15 -5.80 8.90
C GLU A 285 -9.61 -6.89 9.83
N VAL A 286 -9.03 -7.95 9.25
CA VAL A 286 -8.37 -9.03 9.98
C VAL A 286 -6.95 -9.18 9.44
N ASP A 287 -5.96 -9.00 10.31
CA ASP A 287 -4.56 -9.31 10.05
C ASP A 287 -4.26 -10.70 10.63
N MET A 288 -3.82 -11.63 9.79
CA MET A 288 -3.52 -13.03 10.15
C MET A 288 -2.06 -13.21 10.61
N GLY A 289 -1.52 -12.22 11.32
CA GLY A 289 -0.22 -12.27 11.98
C GLY A 289 0.91 -12.66 11.04
N LYS A 290 1.57 -13.78 11.35
CA LYS A 290 2.78 -14.25 10.63
C LYS A 290 2.51 -14.84 9.24
N THR A 291 1.25 -15.02 8.83
CA THR A 291 0.92 -15.58 7.51
C THR A 291 1.15 -14.61 6.35
N GLY A 292 1.25 -13.31 6.63
CA GLY A 292 1.35 -12.29 5.60
C GLY A 292 0.03 -12.00 4.88
N VAL A 293 -1.10 -12.47 5.42
CA VAL A 293 -2.44 -12.27 4.85
C VAL A 293 -3.23 -11.24 5.66
N ILE A 294 -3.83 -10.28 4.95
CA ILE A 294 -4.78 -9.32 5.53
C ILE A 294 -6.08 -9.40 4.76
N ILE A 295 -7.19 -9.38 5.49
CA ILE A 295 -8.53 -9.51 4.94
C ILE A 295 -9.34 -8.27 5.30
N GLN A 296 -10.13 -7.82 4.34
CA GLN A 296 -11.11 -6.77 4.51
C GLN A 296 -12.47 -7.32 4.09
N TYR A 297 -13.34 -7.45 5.08
CA TYR A 297 -14.69 -7.98 4.93
C TYR A 297 -15.72 -6.86 4.96
N TYR A 298 -16.60 -6.83 3.96
CA TYR A 298 -17.62 -5.77 3.78
C TYR A 298 -19.06 -6.28 3.84
N GLY A 299 -19.28 -7.58 4.07
CA GLY A 299 -20.59 -8.21 3.92
C GLY A 299 -20.77 -8.79 2.51
N HIS A 300 -20.89 -7.95 1.49
CA HIS A 300 -21.11 -8.37 0.10
C HIS A 300 -19.82 -8.71 -0.65
N SER A 301 -18.66 -8.30 -0.14
CA SER A 301 -17.36 -8.56 -0.75
C SER A 301 -16.29 -8.86 0.29
N VAL A 302 -15.33 -9.68 -0.11
CA VAL A 302 -14.11 -9.99 0.63
C VAL A 302 -12.92 -9.59 -0.22
N VAL A 303 -12.02 -8.80 0.35
CA VAL A 303 -10.75 -8.41 -0.28
C VAL A 303 -9.62 -8.99 0.55
N THR A 304 -8.71 -9.69 -0.12
CA THR A 304 -7.57 -10.35 0.51
C THR A 304 -6.28 -9.78 -0.06
N LEU A 305 -5.40 -9.33 0.83
CA LEU A 305 -4.06 -8.83 0.54
C LEU A 305 -3.05 -9.86 1.02
N ILE A 306 -2.16 -10.27 0.13
CA ILE A 306 -1.30 -11.45 0.34
C ILE A 306 0.15 -11.04 0.14
N ASP A 307 1.04 -11.29 1.10
CA ASP A 307 2.46 -10.96 0.97
C ASP A 307 3.15 -11.81 -0.12
N GLY A 308 4.17 -11.25 -0.78
CA GLY A 308 4.92 -11.90 -1.87
C GLY A 308 5.64 -13.19 -1.46
N ILE A 309 5.75 -13.48 -0.16
CA ILE A 309 6.30 -14.75 0.34
C ILE A 309 5.44 -15.96 -0.04
N LEU A 310 4.15 -15.76 -0.33
CA LEU A 310 3.20 -16.80 -0.73
C LEU A 310 3.13 -17.00 -2.26
N LYS A 311 4.04 -16.39 -3.01
CA LYS A 311 4.07 -16.48 -4.47
C LYS A 311 4.23 -17.94 -4.93
N GLY A 312 3.29 -18.42 -5.74
CA GLY A 312 3.27 -19.79 -6.28
C GLY A 312 2.94 -20.88 -5.25
N SER A 313 2.56 -20.51 -4.02
CA SER A 313 2.22 -21.47 -2.95
C SER A 313 0.77 -21.34 -2.47
N THR A 314 -0.04 -20.54 -3.15
CA THR A 314 -1.47 -20.38 -2.83
C THR A 314 -2.34 -21.28 -3.67
N CYS A 315 -3.58 -21.47 -3.25
CA CYS A 315 -4.59 -22.20 -4.00
C CYS A 315 -6.00 -21.76 -3.60
N GLY A 316 -6.99 -22.12 -4.42
CA GLY A 316 -8.40 -21.77 -4.23
C GLY A 316 -8.90 -20.83 -5.33
N LEU A 317 -10.03 -20.17 -5.09
CA LEU A 317 -10.62 -19.22 -6.04
C LEU A 317 -9.67 -18.05 -6.37
N CYS A 318 -8.83 -17.64 -5.42
CA CYS A 318 -7.89 -16.55 -5.62
C CYS A 318 -6.71 -16.89 -6.53
N GLY A 319 -6.51 -18.17 -6.88
CA GLY A 319 -5.39 -18.57 -7.72
C GLY A 319 -4.15 -19.06 -6.97
N ASP A 320 -3.05 -19.25 -7.71
CA ASP A 320 -1.78 -19.73 -7.17
C ASP A 320 -0.71 -18.65 -6.94
N PHE A 321 -0.95 -17.44 -7.45
CA PHE A 321 -0.06 -16.28 -7.33
C PHE A 321 1.30 -16.50 -7.97
N ASN A 322 1.39 -17.13 -9.14
CA ASN A 322 2.66 -17.37 -9.83
C ASN A 322 3.02 -16.27 -10.86
N GLY A 323 2.06 -15.44 -11.25
CA GLY A 323 2.17 -14.37 -12.25
C GLY A 323 1.66 -14.75 -13.64
N GLU A 324 1.12 -15.95 -13.81
CA GLU A 324 0.54 -16.46 -15.05
C GLU A 324 -0.99 -16.44 -14.95
N VAL A 325 -1.63 -15.74 -15.89
CA VAL A 325 -3.10 -15.58 -15.89
C VAL A 325 -3.80 -16.84 -16.43
N SER A 326 -3.10 -17.63 -17.26
CA SER A 326 -3.70 -18.69 -18.06
C SER A 326 -4.18 -19.90 -17.26
N ASN A 327 -3.52 -20.22 -16.14
CA ASN A 327 -3.82 -21.40 -15.31
C ASN A 327 -4.69 -21.08 -14.09
N GLU A 328 -5.00 -19.80 -13.85
CA GLU A 328 -5.83 -19.34 -12.72
C GLU A 328 -7.24 -19.94 -12.73
N LEU A 329 -7.72 -20.30 -13.92
CA LEU A 329 -9.05 -20.87 -14.15
C LEU A 329 -9.04 -22.39 -14.32
N ASP A 330 -7.87 -23.01 -14.48
CA ASP A 330 -7.76 -24.47 -14.63
C ASP A 330 -7.79 -25.18 -13.26
N ASN A 331 -7.47 -24.46 -12.18
CA ASN A 331 -7.60 -24.93 -10.80
C ASN A 331 -8.99 -24.69 -10.19
N SER A 332 -9.99 -24.28 -10.98
CA SER A 332 -11.36 -23.96 -10.53
C SER A 332 -12.20 -25.19 -10.18
N GLY A 333 -11.66 -26.11 -9.39
CA GLY A 333 -12.52 -26.89 -8.52
C GLY A 333 -13.05 -25.95 -7.45
N ILE A 334 -14.26 -25.41 -7.63
CA ILE A 334 -15.07 -24.89 -6.52
C ILE A 334 -15.31 -26.08 -5.59
N LYS A 335 -14.29 -26.41 -4.77
CA LYS A 335 -14.34 -27.50 -3.81
C LYS A 335 -15.13 -26.96 -2.63
N CYS A 336 -16.42 -27.22 -2.72
CA CYS A 336 -17.40 -27.09 -1.67
C CYS A 336 -17.11 -28.14 -0.60
N GLY A 337 -16.74 -27.69 0.60
CA GLY A 337 -16.42 -28.57 1.72
C GLY A 337 -16.95 -28.01 3.04
N ASN A 338 -17.16 -28.91 4.00
CA ASN A 338 -17.40 -28.52 5.39
C ASN A 338 -16.04 -28.15 6.01
N MET A 339 -15.68 -26.86 5.91
CA MET A 339 -14.60 -26.28 6.71
C MET A 339 -15.01 -26.14 8.16
#